data_AF-A0A2K6BAX4-F1
#
_entry.id   AF-A0A2K6BAX4-F1
#
_cell.length_a   1.000
_cell.length_b   1.000
_cell.length_c   1.000
_cell.angle_alpha   90.00
_cell.angle_beta   90.00
_cell.angle_gamma   90.00
#
_symmetry.space_group_name_H-M   'P 1'
#
loop_
_entity.id
_entity.type
_entity.pdbx_description
1 polymer ?
#
loop_
_entity_poly.entity_id
_entity_poly.type
_entity_poly.pdbx_seq_one_letter_code
_entity_poly.pdbx_strand_id
1 'polypeptide(L)'
;METLYRVLFLVLECPNLKLKKPPWLHVASAMIVYALVVVSYFLVTGGIIYDVIVEPPSVGSMTDEHGHQSPVAFLAYRVNEQYIMQGLASSFLRFLLLFIGFICVLLSFFMTRVFMRMKLPGYLMG
;
A
#
# COMPACT_ATOMS: atom_id res chain seq x y z
N MET A 1 20.51 25.26 19.11
CA MET A 1 19.65 24.80 18.00
C MET A 1 20.24 23.59 17.27
N GLU A 2 21.56 23.54 17.02
CA GLU A 2 22.21 22.41 16.32
C GLU A 2 22.25 21.09 17.12
N THR A 3 22.33 21.18 18.44
CA THR A 3 22.33 20.03 19.36
C THR A 3 21.03 19.24 19.36
N LEU A 4 19.88 19.91 19.22
CA LEU A 4 18.56 19.26 19.16
C LEU A 4 18.39 18.43 17.88
N TYR A 5 18.87 18.94 16.74
CA TYR A 5 18.89 18.19 15.49
C TYR A 5 19.80 16.95 15.61
N ARG A 6 20.96 17.08 16.24
CA ARG A 6 21.92 15.97 16.40
C ARG A 6 21.36 14.79 17.18
N VAL A 7 20.57 15.05 18.23
CA VAL A 7 19.92 13.99 19.02
C VAL A 7 18.80 13.31 18.24
N LEU A 8 18.01 14.08 17.49
CA LEU A 8 16.97 13.53 16.61
C LEU A 8 17.58 12.61 15.55
N PHE A 9 18.72 13.00 14.97
CA PHE A 9 19.46 12.18 14.01
C PHE A 9 20.11 10.95 14.64
N LEU A 10 20.54 11.00 15.90
CA LEU A 10 21.16 9.85 16.60
C LEU A 10 20.13 8.77 16.99
N VAL A 11 18.87 9.17 17.23
CA VAL A 11 17.74 8.23 17.41
C VAL A 11 17.32 7.61 16.07
N LEU A 12 17.49 8.34 14.96
CA LEU A 12 17.17 7.87 13.61
C LEU A 12 18.29 7.04 12.97
N GLU A 13 19.54 7.20 13.42
CA GLU A 13 20.65 6.32 13.04
C GLU A 13 20.40 4.94 13.62
N CYS A 14 20.03 4.00 12.74
CA CYS A 14 19.89 2.60 13.07
C CYS A 14 21.17 2.12 13.78
N PRO A 15 21.09 1.66 15.04
CA PRO A 15 22.27 1.21 15.77
C PRO A 15 22.94 0.11 14.94
N ASN A 16 24.26 0.21 14.83
CA ASN A 16 25.09 -0.71 14.06
C ASN A 16 25.14 -2.08 14.78
N LEU A 17 24.02 -2.80 14.71
CA LEU A 17 23.82 -4.13 15.27
C LEU A 17 24.64 -5.10 14.42
N LYS A 18 25.84 -5.42 14.89
CA LYS A 18 26.64 -6.56 14.43
C LYS A 18 25.96 -7.88 14.84
N LEU A 19 24.75 -8.11 14.35
CA LEU A 19 24.02 -9.38 14.48
C LEU A 19 24.69 -10.37 13.54
N LYS A 20 25.40 -11.34 14.12
CA LYS A 20 25.99 -12.48 13.41
C LYS A 20 24.82 -13.34 12.89
N LYS A 21 24.43 -13.16 11.63
CA LYS A 21 23.28 -13.83 11.04
C LYS A 21 23.57 -15.33 10.88
N PRO A 22 22.63 -16.22 11.23
CA PRO A 22 22.80 -17.66 11.03
C PRO A 22 22.89 -17.98 9.52
N PRO A 23 23.74 -18.92 9.09
CA PRO A 23 23.99 -19.23 7.67
C PRO A 23 22.79 -19.86 6.94
N TRP A 24 21.74 -20.25 7.65
CA TRP A 24 20.56 -20.90 7.08
C TRP A 24 19.46 -19.91 6.63
N LEU A 25 19.51 -18.66 7.10
CA LEU A 25 18.47 -17.68 6.83
C LEU A 25 18.98 -16.70 5.77
N HIS A 26 18.86 -17.11 4.51
CA HIS A 26 19.09 -16.23 3.38
C HIS A 26 18.06 -15.10 3.46
N VAL A 27 18.51 -13.91 3.87
CA VAL A 27 17.61 -12.76 4.02
C VAL A 27 16.98 -12.46 2.66
N ALA A 28 15.66 -12.60 2.58
CA ALA A 28 14.93 -12.21 1.39
C ALA A 28 15.27 -10.75 1.07
N SER A 29 15.53 -10.46 -0.22
CA SER A 29 15.83 -9.10 -0.66
C SER A 29 14.72 -8.15 -0.17
N ALA A 30 15.12 -6.97 0.33
CA ALA A 30 14.18 -5.98 0.87
C ALA A 30 13.04 -5.65 -0.12
N MET A 31 13.31 -5.71 -1.43
CA MET A 31 12.29 -5.51 -2.46
C MET A 31 11.27 -6.66 -2.55
N ILE A 32 11.70 -7.91 -2.35
CA ILE A 32 10.81 -9.08 -2.38
C ILE A 32 9.86 -9.03 -1.17
N VAL A 33 10.39 -8.71 0.00
CA VAL A 33 9.57 -8.56 1.22
C VAL A 33 8.55 -7.45 1.03
N TYR A 34 8.97 -6.30 0.47
CA TYR A 34 8.06 -5.21 0.14
C TYR A 34 6.96 -5.62 -0.85
N ALA A 35 7.31 -6.31 -1.94
CA ALA A 35 6.35 -6.79 -2.91
C ALA A 35 5.33 -7.76 -2.28
N LEU A 36 5.79 -8.71 -1.45
CA LEU A 36 4.90 -9.64 -0.74
C LEU A 36 3.96 -8.94 0.22
N VAL A 37 4.44 -7.95 0.98
CA VAL A 37 3.60 -7.16 1.89
C VAL A 37 2.53 -6.42 1.09
N VAL A 38 2.90 -5.76 0.00
CA VAL A 38 1.94 -5.02 -0.84
C VAL A 38 0.89 -5.94 -1.45
N VAL A 39 1.29 -7.10 -1.98
CA VAL A 39 0.36 -8.10 -2.53
C VAL A 39 -0.56 -8.66 -1.45
N SER A 40 -0.02 -8.98 -0.27
CA SER A 40 -0.83 -9.48 0.85
C SER A 40 -1.86 -8.44 1.31
N TYR A 41 -1.47 -7.16 1.36
CA TYR A 41 -2.37 -6.06 1.70
C TYR A 41 -3.50 -5.91 0.68
N PHE A 42 -3.20 -6.03 -0.62
CA PHE A 42 -4.19 -6.03 -1.68
C PHE A 42 -5.20 -7.18 -1.51
N LEU A 43 -4.73 -8.40 -1.26
CA LEU A 43 -5.59 -9.58 -1.12
C LEU A 43 -6.48 -9.52 0.14
N VAL A 44 -5.94 -9.05 1.27
CA VAL A 44 -6.69 -8.89 2.52
C VAL A 44 -7.76 -7.81 2.38
N THR A 45 -7.40 -6.66 1.80
CA THR A 45 -8.36 -5.59 1.53
C THR A 45 -9.40 -6.00 0.49
N GLY A 46 -9.01 -6.90 -0.44
CA GLY A 46 -9.85 -7.53 -1.46
C GLY A 46 -11.02 -8.33 -0.92
N GLY A 47 -11.03 -8.61 0.38
CA GLY A 47 -12.07 -9.38 1.01
C GLY A 47 -11.95 -10.88 0.76
N ILE A 48 -10.77 -11.38 0.35
CA ILE A 48 -10.54 -12.82 0.11
C ILE A 48 -10.87 -13.65 1.35
N ILE A 49 -10.66 -13.12 2.56
CA ILE A 49 -11.05 -13.80 3.80
C ILE A 49 -12.58 -13.98 3.88
N TYR A 50 -13.34 -12.95 3.49
CA TYR A 50 -14.80 -13.02 3.46
C TYR A 50 -15.31 -13.92 2.34
N ASP A 51 -14.62 -13.91 1.19
CA ASP A 51 -14.90 -14.80 0.06
C ASP A 51 -14.79 -16.28 0.47
N VAL A 52 -13.72 -16.65 1.17
CA VAL A 52 -13.48 -18.02 1.65
C VAL A 52 -14.50 -18.47 2.70
N ILE A 53 -14.98 -17.57 3.56
CA ILE A 53 -15.87 -17.92 4.68
C ILE A 53 -17.33 -18.02 4.23
N VAL A 54 -17.76 -17.09 3.38
CA VAL A 54 -19.18 -16.90 3.03
C VAL A 54 -19.51 -17.49 1.67
N GLU A 55 -18.50 -17.75 0.83
CA GLU A 55 -18.65 -18.17 -0.57
C GLU A 55 -19.73 -17.36 -1.32
N PRO A 56 -19.65 -16.02 -1.31
CA PRO A 56 -20.65 -15.19 -1.96
C PRO A 56 -20.64 -15.41 -3.48
N PRO A 57 -21.76 -15.18 -4.18
CA PRO A 57 -21.78 -15.15 -5.64
C PRO A 57 -20.73 -14.17 -6.20
N SER A 58 -20.23 -14.45 -7.41
CA SER A 58 -19.18 -13.62 -8.02
C SER A 58 -19.71 -12.30 -8.60
N VAL A 59 -20.92 -12.34 -9.19
CA VAL A 59 -21.62 -11.23 -9.85
C VAL A 59 -23.13 -11.43 -9.66
N GLY A 60 -23.87 -10.36 -9.38
CA GLY A 60 -25.33 -10.41 -9.35
C GLY A 60 -25.95 -10.19 -10.74
N SER A 61 -27.20 -10.56 -10.93
CA SER A 61 -27.98 -10.14 -12.09
C SER A 61 -29.24 -9.43 -11.64
N MET A 62 -29.54 -8.29 -12.26
CA MET A 62 -30.85 -7.64 -12.14
C MET A 62 -31.58 -7.90 -13.46
N THR A 63 -32.80 -8.41 -13.36
CA THR A 63 -33.72 -8.46 -14.51
C THR A 63 -34.31 -7.07 -14.71
N ASP A 64 -34.07 -6.50 -15.88
CA ASP A 64 -34.73 -5.27 -16.32
C ASP A 64 -36.22 -5.54 -16.58
N GLU A 65 -37.05 -4.49 -16.69
CA GLU A 65 -38.51 -4.63 -16.92
C GLU A 65 -38.85 -5.38 -18.22
N HIS A 66 -37.90 -5.42 -19.16
CA HIS A 66 -38.00 -6.17 -20.43
C HIS A 66 -37.49 -7.62 -20.35
N GLY A 67 -37.12 -8.11 -19.16
CA GLY A 67 -36.66 -9.49 -18.95
C GLY A 67 -35.20 -9.77 -19.31
N HIS A 68 -34.44 -8.77 -19.76
CA HIS A 68 -33.00 -8.90 -19.95
C HIS A 68 -32.26 -8.90 -18.61
N GLN A 69 -31.37 -9.88 -18.42
CA GLN A 69 -30.50 -9.94 -17.24
C GLN A 69 -29.25 -9.10 -17.49
N SER A 70 -29.13 -7.98 -16.78
CA SER A 70 -27.90 -7.18 -16.79
C SER A 70 -27.04 -7.54 -15.58
N PRO A 71 -25.72 -7.77 -15.77
CA PRO A 71 -24.81 -8.07 -14.68
C PRO A 71 -24.64 -6.83 -13.79
N VAL A 72 -24.81 -6.99 -12.48
CA VAL A 72 -24.56 -5.96 -11.47
C VAL A 72 -23.32 -6.33 -10.66
N ALA A 73 -22.31 -5.45 -10.72
CA ALA A 73 -21.06 -5.63 -9.99
C ALA A 73 -21.15 -5.16 -8.53
N PHE A 74 -22.22 -4.46 -8.14
CA PHE A 74 -22.43 -3.89 -6.81
C PHE A 74 -23.77 -4.36 -6.23
N LEU A 75 -23.74 -4.89 -5.01
CA LEU A 75 -24.96 -5.26 -4.30
C LEU A 75 -25.57 -4.01 -3.66
N ALA A 76 -26.67 -3.51 -4.25
CA ALA A 76 -27.42 -2.42 -3.65
C ALA A 76 -28.25 -2.96 -2.45
N TYR A 77 -28.45 -2.14 -1.41
CA TYR A 77 -29.32 -2.42 -0.25
C TYR A 77 -28.82 -3.42 0.82
N ARG A 78 -27.61 -3.98 0.67
CA ARG A 78 -26.94 -4.81 1.69
C ARG A 78 -25.47 -4.43 1.80
N VAL A 79 -25.09 -3.78 2.90
CA VAL A 79 -23.74 -3.22 3.09
C VAL A 79 -22.73 -4.27 3.58
N ASN A 80 -23.20 -5.27 4.32
CA ASN A 80 -22.35 -6.34 4.88
C ASN A 80 -22.09 -7.48 3.90
N GLU A 81 -22.87 -7.57 2.83
CA GLU A 81 -22.71 -8.55 1.77
C GLU A 81 -22.00 -7.87 0.60
N GLN A 82 -21.00 -8.56 0.06
CA GLN A 82 -20.15 -8.00 -0.98
C GLN A 82 -19.87 -9.07 -2.03
N TYR A 83 -20.08 -8.74 -3.30
CA TYR A 83 -19.65 -9.59 -4.41
C TYR A 83 -18.13 -9.59 -4.54
N ILE A 84 -17.55 -10.69 -5.02
CA ILE A 84 -16.10 -10.82 -5.25
C ILE A 84 -15.57 -9.70 -6.15
N MET A 85 -16.29 -9.40 -7.24
CA MET A 85 -15.93 -8.33 -8.17
C MET A 85 -15.90 -6.95 -7.50
N GLN A 86 -16.79 -6.68 -6.56
CA GLN A 86 -16.81 -5.44 -5.79
C GLN A 86 -15.59 -5.35 -4.84
N GLY A 87 -15.22 -6.46 -4.19
CA GLY A 87 -14.04 -6.59 -3.33
C GLY A 87 -12.74 -6.33 -4.06
N LEU A 88 -12.56 -6.98 -5.22
CA LEU A 88 -11.38 -6.81 -6.04
C LEU A 88 -11.30 -5.41 -6.66
N ALA A 89 -12.41 -4.88 -7.20
CA ALA A 89 -12.44 -3.55 -7.80
C ALA A 89 -12.13 -2.44 -6.79
N SER A 90 -12.71 -2.51 -5.58
CA SER A 90 -12.46 -1.54 -4.52
C SER A 90 -11.01 -1.57 -4.03
N SER A 91 -10.40 -2.75 -3.95
CA SER A 91 -9.00 -2.90 -3.56
C SER A 91 -8.03 -2.42 -4.61
N PHE A 92 -8.35 -2.61 -5.88
CA PHE A 92 -7.57 -2.06 -6.98
C PHE A 92 -7.60 -0.52 -6.99
N LEU A 93 -8.78 0.07 -6.82
CA LEU A 93 -8.93 1.52 -6.71
C LEU A 93 -8.16 2.09 -5.50
N ARG A 94 -8.21 1.40 -4.36
CA ARG A 94 -7.45 1.80 -3.17
C ARG A 94 -5.93 1.69 -3.38
N PHE A 95 -5.48 0.66 -4.10
CA PHE A 95 -4.08 0.51 -4.48
C PHE A 95 -3.61 1.63 -5.41
N LEU A 96 -4.43 2.04 -6.38
CA LEU A 96 -4.14 3.14 -7.29
C LEU A 96 -4.04 4.49 -6.55
N LEU A 97 -4.92 4.74 -5.59
CA LEU A 97 -4.86 5.92 -4.70
C LEU A 97 -3.55 5.95 -3.89
N LEU A 98 -3.14 4.81 -3.33
CA LEU A 98 -1.91 4.69 -2.57
C LEU A 98 -0.68 4.93 -3.46
N PHE A 99 -0.70 4.42 -4.70
CA PHE A 99 0.36 4.65 -5.67
C PHE A 99 0.48 6.14 -6.06
N ILE A 100 -0.65 6.81 -6.32
CA ILE A 100 -0.68 8.25 -6.61
C ILE A 100 -0.16 9.05 -5.40
N GLY A 101 -0.59 8.70 -4.19
CA GLY A 101 -0.11 9.33 -2.97
C GLY A 101 1.40 9.16 -2.77
N PHE A 102 1.93 7.96 -3.05
CA PHE A 102 3.35 7.69 -2.97
C PHE A 102 4.17 8.53 -3.96
N ILE A 103 3.71 8.62 -5.22
CA ILE A 103 4.35 9.48 -6.23
C ILE A 103 4.32 10.95 -5.80
N CYS A 104 3.18 11.42 -5.29
CA CYS A 104 3.03 12.81 -4.86
C CYS A 104 4.03 13.17 -3.75
N VAL A 105 4.11 12.35 -2.70
CA VAL A 105 5.06 12.55 -1.60
C VAL A 105 6.51 12.49 -2.08
N LEU A 106 6.84 11.55 -2.98
CA LEU A 106 8.19 11.39 -3.52
C LEU A 106 8.60 12.62 -4.35
N LEU A 107 7.70 13.13 -5.20
CA LEU A 107 7.91 14.35 -5.97
C LEU A 107 8.10 15.56 -5.04
N SER A 108 7.22 15.75 -4.06
CA SER A 108 7.33 16.84 -3.09
C SER A 108 8.65 16.78 -2.33
N PHE A 109 9.02 15.60 -1.82
CA PHE A 109 10.27 15.40 -1.09
C PHE A 109 11.49 15.71 -1.97
N PHE A 110 11.50 15.24 -3.22
CA PHE A 110 12.59 15.48 -4.14
C PHE A 110 12.72 16.97 -4.50
N MET A 111 11.60 17.64 -4.79
CA MET A 111 11.60 19.09 -5.07
C MET A 111 12.08 19.90 -3.88
N THR A 112 11.66 19.57 -2.65
CA THR A 112 12.18 20.20 -1.43
C THR A 112 13.67 19.93 -1.25
N ARG A 113 14.15 18.70 -1.48
CA ARG A 113 15.57 18.34 -1.43
C ARG A 113 16.42 19.13 -2.42
N VAL A 114 15.96 19.27 -3.66
CA VAL A 114 16.63 20.05 -4.71
C VAL A 114 16.67 21.52 -4.34
N PHE A 115 15.56 22.07 -3.85
CA PHE A 115 15.50 23.46 -3.39
C PHE A 115 16.48 23.73 -2.24
N MET A 116 16.54 22.84 -1.24
CA MET A 116 17.49 22.94 -0.13
C MET A 116 18.95 22.85 -0.62
N ARG A 117 19.23 22.00 -1.62
CA ARG A 117 20.55 21.89 -2.27
C ARG A 117 20.97 23.15 -3.02
N MET A 118 20.03 23.82 -3.70
CA MET A 118 20.29 25.08 -4.40
C MET A 118 20.52 26.23 -3.42
N LYS A 119 19.75 26.28 -2.32
CA LYS A 119 19.76 27.40 -1.38
C LYS A 119 20.87 27.29 -0.31
N LEU A 120 21.30 26.08 0.06
CA LEU A 120 22.41 25.83 0.99
C LEU A 120 23.37 24.78 0.43
N PRO A 121 24.33 25.16 -0.44
CA PRO A 121 25.22 24.22 -1.14
C PRO A 121 26.17 23.43 -0.21
N GLY A 122 26.28 23.78 1.08
CA GLY A 122 27.10 23.08 2.08
C GLY A 122 26.35 22.17 3.06
N TYR A 123 25.02 22.06 2.97
CA TYR A 123 24.21 21.40 4.02
C TYR A 123 24.33 19.85 4.05
N LEU A 124 25.01 19.25 3.06
CA LEU A 124 25.16 17.80 2.89
C LEU A 124 26.63 17.32 2.91
N MET A 125 27.56 18.17 3.36
CA MET A 125 29.00 17.87 3.46
C MET A 125 29.44 17.42 4.86
N GLY A 126 28.50 17.14 5.78
CA GLY A 126 28.76 16.64 7.13
C GLY A 126 28.31 15.21 7.33
#